data_AF-A0A3D4QP86-F1
#
_entry.id   AF-A0A3D4QP86-F1
#
_cell.length_a   1.000
_cell.length_b   1.000
_cell.length_c   1.000
_cell.angle_alpha   90.00
_cell.angle_beta   90.00
_cell.angle_gamma   90.00
#
_symmetry.space_group_name_H-M   'P 1'
#
loop_
_entity.id
_entity.type
_entity.pdbx_description
1 polymer ?
#
loop_
_entity_poly.entity_id
_entity_poly.type
_entity_poly.pdbx_seq_one_letter_code
_entity_poly.pdbx_strand_id
1 'polypeptide(L)'
;MIIDAVKGRLTLDPNGSEAGKKVTMHPAATGVLLSLTNPYWVIWWATVGLTYLTLALKNGPIGAASFFTGHITADLLWYSLISAMAAGGRRFMNQHIYKIVIIICGLFLAGLGCYFVSNIFY
;
A
#
# COMPACT_ATOMS: atom_id res chain seq x y z
N MET A 1 -5.42 -18.03 -8.81
CA MET A 1 -6.04 -17.22 -7.73
C MET A 1 -7.56 -17.45 -7.60
N ILE A 2 -8.41 -17.03 -8.55
CA ILE A 2 -9.87 -17.23 -8.45
C ILE A 2 -10.25 -18.72 -8.61
N ILE A 3 -9.59 -19.42 -9.54
CA ILE A 3 -9.82 -20.85 -9.79
C ILE A 3 -9.39 -21.72 -8.60
N ASP A 4 -8.34 -21.31 -7.87
CA ASP A 4 -7.83 -22.04 -6.69
C ASP A 4 -8.75 -21.89 -5.46
N ALA A 5 -9.45 -20.76 -5.36
CA ALA A 5 -10.46 -20.53 -4.32
C ALA A 5 -11.71 -21.41 -4.52
N VAL A 6 -12.08 -21.70 -5.78
CA VAL A 6 -13.23 -22.54 -6.13
C VAL A 6 -12.92 -24.03 -5.95
N LYS A 7 -11.67 -24.44 -6.12
CA LYS A 7 -11.24 -25.85 -6.02
C LYS A 7 -11.00 -26.37 -4.60
N GLY A 8 -11.29 -25.59 -3.56
CA GLY A 8 -11.17 -26.03 -2.16
C GLY A 8 -9.73 -26.32 -1.70
N ARG A 9 -8.70 -25.90 -2.45
CA ARG A 9 -7.27 -26.10 -2.13
C ARG A 9 -6.69 -25.05 -1.18
N LEU A 10 -7.54 -24.40 -0.38
CA LEU A 10 -7.11 -23.53 0.72
C LEU A 10 -7.04 -24.32 2.03
N THR A 11 -6.53 -25.55 1.97
CA THR A 11 -6.01 -26.23 3.16
C THR A 11 -4.66 -25.62 3.48
N LEU A 12 -4.60 -24.90 4.60
CA LEU A 12 -3.35 -24.46 5.22
C LEU A 12 -2.61 -25.72 5.69
N ASP A 13 -1.93 -26.39 4.77
CA ASP A 13 -0.91 -27.36 5.13
C ASP A 13 0.36 -26.57 5.51
N PRO A 14 0.73 -26.50 6.80
CA PRO A 14 1.95 -25.82 7.22
C PRO A 14 3.22 -26.52 6.69
N ASN A 15 3.11 -27.71 6.09
CA ASN A 15 4.18 -28.44 5.42
C ASN A 15 3.99 -28.60 3.90
N GLY A 16 2.97 -27.95 3.32
CA GLY A 16 2.77 -27.89 1.88
C GLY A 16 3.77 -26.92 1.27
N SER A 17 4.79 -27.47 0.62
CA SER A 17 5.79 -26.76 -0.17
C SER A 17 5.15 -26.12 -1.42
N GLU A 18 4.27 -25.14 -1.22
CA GLU A 18 3.94 -24.15 -2.23
C GLU A 18 5.15 -23.22 -2.29
N ALA A 19 6.02 -23.48 -3.27
CA ALA A 19 7.15 -22.64 -3.63
C ALA A 19 6.66 -21.29 -4.18
N GLY A 20 5.91 -20.52 -3.39
CA GLY A 20 5.85 -19.08 -3.51
C GLY A 20 7.28 -18.60 -3.28
N LYS A 21 7.98 -18.32 -4.39
CA LYS A 21 9.36 -17.83 -4.45
C LYS A 21 9.65 -17.00 -3.21
N LYS A 22 10.34 -17.58 -2.21
CA LYS A 22 10.73 -16.85 -1.01
C LYS A 22 11.51 -15.66 -1.54
N VAL A 23 10.94 -14.48 -1.43
CA VAL A 23 11.64 -13.25 -1.81
C VAL A 23 12.79 -13.16 -0.82
N THR A 24 13.97 -13.59 -1.26
CA THR A 24 15.21 -13.60 -0.47
C THR A 24 15.76 -12.18 -0.28
N MET A 25 15.13 -11.17 -0.90
CA MET A 25 15.48 -9.78 -0.68
C MET A 25 15.03 -9.33 0.70
N HIS A 26 15.96 -8.65 1.38
CA HIS A 26 15.71 -7.98 2.65
C HIS A 26 14.44 -7.10 2.54
N PRO A 27 13.51 -7.13 3.50
CA PRO A 27 12.24 -6.40 3.42
C PRO A 27 12.40 -4.92 3.08
N ALA A 28 13.48 -4.29 3.56
CA ALA A 28 13.81 -2.91 3.23
C ALA A 28 14.16 -2.71 1.75
N ALA A 29 14.92 -3.63 1.15
CA ALA A 29 15.29 -3.56 -0.27
C ALA A 29 14.06 -3.72 -1.16
N THR A 30 13.16 -4.64 -0.81
CA THR A 30 11.88 -4.82 -1.50
C THR A 30 11.01 -3.57 -1.37
N GLY A 31 10.96 -2.96 -0.18
CA GLY A 31 10.24 -1.70 0.05
C GLY A 31 10.79 -0.54 -0.78
N VAL A 32 12.12 -0.37 -0.82
CA VAL A 32 12.76 0.67 -1.65
C VAL A 32 12.46 0.45 -3.13
N LEU A 33 12.60 -0.78 -3.64
CA LEU A 33 12.29 -1.08 -5.04
C LEU A 33 10.82 -0.80 -5.37
N LEU A 34 9.89 -1.19 -4.49
CA LEU A 34 8.45 -0.96 -4.68
C LEU A 34 8.12 0.54 -4.69
N SER A 35 8.71 1.33 -3.78
CA SER A 35 8.52 2.78 -3.73
C SER A 35 9.06 3.46 -4.98
N LEU A 36 10.25 3.08 -5.45
CA LEU A 36 10.86 3.65 -6.66
C LEU A 36 10.11 3.27 -7.94
N THR A 37 9.55 2.06 -7.99
CA THR A 37 8.76 1.59 -9.14
C THR A 37 7.39 2.25 -9.21
N ASN A 38 6.90 2.80 -8.09
CA ASN A 38 5.61 3.49 -8.06
C ASN A 38 5.74 4.92 -8.62
N PRO A 39 5.24 5.20 -9.85
CA PRO A 39 5.37 6.53 -10.44
C PRO A 39 4.67 7.60 -9.59
N TYR A 40 3.63 7.24 -8.84
CA TYR A 40 2.91 8.16 -7.96
C TYR A 40 3.82 8.73 -6.86
N TRP A 41 4.74 7.93 -6.31
CA TRP A 41 5.68 8.39 -5.28
C TRP A 41 6.60 9.49 -5.83
N VAL A 42 7.14 9.27 -7.04
CA VAL A 42 8.00 10.24 -7.72
C VAL A 42 7.23 11.51 -8.08
N ILE A 43 6.03 11.37 -8.65
CA ILE A 43 5.16 12.50 -9.04
C ILE A 43 4.77 13.32 -7.81
N TRP A 44 4.44 12.68 -6.69
CA TRP A 44 4.09 13.38 -5.45
C TRP A 44 5.24 14.23 -4.92
N TRP A 45 6.46 13.69 -4.86
CA TRP A 45 7.64 14.46 -4.43
C TRP A 45 7.99 15.58 -5.42
N ALA A 46 7.88 15.33 -6.72
CA ALA A 46 8.15 16.33 -7.75
C ALA A 46 7.17 17.51 -7.74
N THR A 47 5.93 17.29 -7.30
CA THR A 47 4.87 18.29 -7.31
C THR A 47 4.62 18.87 -5.91
N VAL A 48 3.89 18.12 -5.08
CA VAL A 48 3.44 18.52 -3.75
C VAL A 48 4.63 18.65 -2.80
N GLY A 49 5.51 17.65 -2.79
CA GLY A 49 6.70 17.65 -1.94
C GLY A 49 7.61 18.84 -2.21
N LEU A 50 7.90 19.13 -3.48
CA LEU A 50 8.71 20.29 -3.87
C LEU A 50 8.06 21.63 -3.51
N THR A 51 6.74 21.74 -3.66
CA THR A 51 6.01 22.97 -3.28
C THR A 51 6.12 23.25 -1.79
N TYR A 52 5.91 22.23 -0.95
CA TYR A 52 6.06 22.40 0.50
C TYR A 52 7.52 22.58 0.93
N LEU A 53 8.46 21.91 0.25
CA LEU A 53 9.88 22.07 0.52
C LEU A 53 10.35 23.50 0.19
N THR A 54 9.95 24.07 -0.95
CA THR A 54 10.30 25.45 -1.32
C THR A 54 9.68 26.47 -0.36
N LEU A 55 8.46 26.22 0.14
CA LEU A 55 7.85 27.03 1.18
C LEU A 55 8.62 26.95 2.49
N ALA A 56 9.04 25.75 2.90
CA ALA A 56 9.81 25.52 4.11
C ALA A 56 11.23 26.10 4.02
N LEU A 57 11.85 26.06 2.84
CA LEU A 57 13.16 26.65 2.56
C LEU A 57 13.18 28.18 2.71
N LYS A 58 12.03 28.86 2.66
CA LYS A 58 11.96 30.31 2.99
C LYS A 58 12.40 30.60 4.42
N ASN A 59 12.25 29.62 5.32
CA ASN A 59 12.73 29.68 6.71
C ASN A 59 14.15 29.10 6.85
N GLY A 60 14.87 28.93 5.74
CA GLY A 60 16.21 28.38 5.70
C GLY A 60 16.28 26.85 5.81
N PRO A 61 17.49 26.29 5.99
CA PRO A 61 17.71 24.84 6.03
C PRO A 61 17.02 24.15 7.23
N ILE A 62 16.79 24.88 8.32
CA ILE A 62 15.99 24.39 9.46
C ILE A 62 14.53 24.12 9.05
N GLY A 63 13.92 24.99 8.25
CA GLY A 63 12.55 24.78 7.78
C GLY A 63 12.41 23.50 6.94
N ALA A 64 13.36 23.24 6.05
CA ALA A 64 13.40 22.01 5.26
C ALA A 64 13.55 20.76 6.14
N ALA A 65 14.43 20.80 7.15
CA ALA A 65 14.60 19.71 8.09
C ALA A 65 13.33 19.43 8.91
N SER A 66 12.66 20.49 9.40
CA SER A 66 11.39 20.37 10.13
C SER A 66 10.27 19.81 9.26
N PHE A 67 10.18 20.23 7.99
CA PHE A 67 9.21 19.67 7.04
C PHE A 67 9.45 18.16 6.83
N PHE A 68 10.69 17.78 6.52
CA PHE A 68 11.03 16.38 6.21
C PHE A 68 10.82 15.46 7.42
N THR A 69 11.27 15.88 8.60
CA THR A 69 11.11 15.12 9.84
C THR A 69 9.65 14.99 10.25
N GLY A 70 8.88 16.09 10.17
CA GLY A 70 7.45 16.08 10.44
C GLY A 70 6.70 15.17 9.48
N HIS A 71 7.01 15.24 8.19
CA HIS A 71 6.41 14.40 7.16
C HIS A 71 6.66 12.90 7.43
N ILE A 72 7.92 12.48 7.58
CA ILE A 72 8.25 11.07 7.84
C ILE A 72 7.64 10.57 9.15
N THR A 73 7.64 11.41 10.20
CA THR A 73 7.06 11.01 11.49
C THR A 73 5.56 10.83 11.37
N ALA A 74 4.87 11.70 10.61
CA ALA A 74 3.45 11.56 10.35
C ALA A 74 3.16 10.29 9.55
N ASP A 75 3.95 9.96 8.53
CA ASP A 75 3.84 8.70 7.79
C ASP A 75 4.02 7.50 8.72
N LEU A 76 5.09 7.48 9.52
CA LEU A 76 5.37 6.39 10.45
C LEU A 76 4.25 6.22 11.48
N LEU A 77 3.77 7.33 12.06
CA LEU A 77 2.69 7.32 13.04
C LEU A 77 1.39 6.82 12.40
N TRP A 78 1.06 7.29 11.19
CA TRP A 78 -0.12 6.87 10.46
C TRP A 78 -0.09 5.38 10.10
N TYR A 79 1.00 4.89 9.51
CA TYR A 79 1.14 3.48 9.18
C TYR A 79 1.19 2.59 10.42
N SER A 80 1.82 3.04 11.51
CA SER A 80 1.82 2.30 12.78
C SER A 80 0.43 2.24 13.39
N LEU A 81 -0.34 3.33 13.32
CA LEU A 81 -1.72 3.40 13.77
C LEU A 81 -2.62 2.45 12.97
N ILE A 82 -2.51 2.46 11.64
CA ILE A 82 -3.23 1.51 10.77
C ILE A 82 -2.81 0.07 11.09
N SER A 83 -1.52 -0.19 11.24
CA SER A 83 -1.00 -1.52 11.57
C SER A 83 -1.52 -2.01 12.92
N ALA A 84 -1.55 -1.14 13.93
CA ALA A 84 -2.08 -1.43 15.26
C ALA A 84 -3.60 -1.69 15.21
N MET A 85 -4.36 -0.89 14.47
CA MET A 85 -5.79 -1.13 14.23
C MET A 85 -6.01 -2.47 13.51
N ALA A 86 -5.21 -2.77 12.49
CA ALA A 86 -5.29 -4.03 11.76
C ALA A 86 -4.89 -5.23 12.63
N ALA A 87 -3.88 -5.08 13.50
CA ALA A 87 -3.42 -6.10 14.44
C ALA A 87 -4.47 -6.35 15.54
N GLY A 88 -5.04 -5.29 16.12
CA GLY A 88 -6.13 -5.38 17.10
C GLY A 88 -7.43 -5.93 16.50
N GLY A 89 -7.74 -5.50 15.26
CA GLY A 89 -8.88 -6.00 14.49
C GLY A 89 -8.72 -7.45 14.09
N ARG A 90 -7.50 -8.00 14.01
CA ARG A 90 -7.24 -9.40 13.64
C ARG A 90 -7.88 -10.41 14.60
N ARG A 91 -8.11 -10.04 15.86
CA ARG A 91 -8.86 -10.87 16.84
C ARG A 91 -10.37 -10.91 16.54
N PHE A 92 -10.89 -9.91 15.82
CA PHE A 92 -12.29 -9.80 15.39
C PHE A 92 -12.49 -10.14 13.90
N MET A 93 -11.41 -10.19 13.13
CA MET A 93 -11.42 -10.39 11.67
C MET A 93 -11.52 -11.88 11.34
N ASN A 94 -12.75 -12.39 11.29
CA ASN A 94 -13.00 -13.74 10.77
C ASN A 94 -12.61 -13.80 9.27
N GLN A 95 -12.12 -14.96 8.81
CA GLN A 95 -11.70 -15.25 7.43
C GLN A 95 -12.75 -14.79 6.39
N HIS A 96 -14.03 -14.85 6.75
CA HIS A 96 -15.15 -14.37 5.93
C HIS A 96 -15.14 -12.85 5.70
N ILE A 97 -14.88 -12.04 6.72
CA ILE A 97 -14.87 -10.58 6.61
C ILE A 97 -13.71 -10.13 5.73
N TYR A 98 -12.53 -10.75 5.91
CA TYR A 98 -11.37 -10.46 5.08
C TYR A 98 -11.64 -10.76 3.59
N LYS A 99 -12.28 -11.90 3.28
CA LYS A 99 -12.69 -12.23 1.90
C LYS A 99 -13.68 -11.21 1.33
N ILE A 100 -14.68 -10.80 2.10
CA ILE A 100 -15.69 -9.81 1.67
C ILE A 100 -15.02 -8.48 1.33
N VAL A 101 -14.12 -7.99 2.20
CA VAL A 101 -13.41 -6.72 1.98
C VAL A 101 -12.56 -6.77 0.70
N ILE A 102 -11.83 -7.86 0.46
CA ILE A 102 -11.02 -8.06 -0.75
C ILE A 102 -11.92 -8.08 -2.00
N ILE A 103 -13.06 -8.78 -1.96
CA ILE A 103 -14.00 -8.87 -3.09
C ILE A 103 -14.59 -7.51 -3.41
N ILE A 104 -15.03 -6.76 -2.39
CA ILE A 104 -15.60 -5.41 -2.58
C ILE A 104 -14.54 -4.46 -3.17
N CYS A 105 -13.31 -4.49 -2.64
CA CYS A 105 -12.22 -3.67 -3.16
C CYS A 105 -11.90 -4.01 -4.63
N GLY A 106 -11.85 -5.31 -4.95
CA GLY A 106 -11.66 -5.78 -6.33
C GLY A 106 -12.77 -5.33 -7.27
N LEU A 107 -14.04 -5.47 -6.87
CA LEU A 107 -15.20 -5.01 -7.64
C LEU A 107 -15.19 -3.50 -7.82
N PHE A 108 -14.84 -2.75 -6.80
CA PHE A 108 -14.74 -1.29 -6.86
C PHE A 108 -13.66 -0.84 -7.85
N LEU A 109 -12.47 -1.44 -7.78
CA LEU A 109 -11.38 -1.17 -8.73
C LEU A 109 -11.75 -1.57 -10.16
N ALA A 110 -12.44 -2.70 -10.34
CA ALA A 110 -12.93 -3.13 -11.65
C ALA A 110 -13.98 -2.14 -12.20
N GLY A 111 -14.90 -1.67 -11.35
CA GLY A 111 -15.90 -0.67 -11.70
C GLY A 111 -15.25 0.66 -12.12
N LEU A 112 -14.26 1.13 -11.35
CA LEU A 112 -13.47 2.31 -11.72
C LEU A 112 -12.72 2.09 -13.05
N GLY A 113 -12.12 0.92 -13.26
CA GLY A 113 -11.46 0.58 -14.52
C GLY A 113 -12.43 0.64 -15.71
N CYS A 114 -13.59 0.01 -15.61
CA CYS A 114 -14.63 0.08 -16.64
C CYS A 114 -15.13 1.51 -16.88
N TYR A 115 -15.27 2.31 -15.81
CA TYR A 115 -15.65 3.72 -15.92
C TYR A 115 -14.61 4.54 -16.69
N PHE A 116 -13.32 4.41 -16.36
CA PHE A 116 -12.26 5.11 -17.09
C PHE A 116 -12.18 4.70 -18.56
N VAL A 117 -12.35 3.41 -18.86
CA VAL A 117 -12.40 2.92 -20.25
C VAL A 117 -13.64 3.45 -20.96
N SER A 118 -14.82 3.46 -20.34
CA SER A 118 -16.03 3.99 -20.98
C SER A 118 -15.93 5.50 -21.23
N ASN A 119 -15.31 6.24 -20.30
CA ASN A 119 -15.07 7.67 -20.42
C ASN A 119 -14.02 8.03 -21.48
N ILE A 120 -13.16 7.09 -21.91
CA ILE A 120 -12.23 7.34 -23.03
C ILE A 120 -12.91 7.24 -24.41
N PHE A 121 -14.04 6.53 -24.49
CA PHE A 121 -14.76 6.26 -25.74
C PHE A 121 -15.97 7.21 -25.96
N TYR A 122 -16.27 8.08 -25.00
CA TYR A 122 -17.38 9.05 -25.04
C TYR A 122 -16.87 10.46 -24.77
#